data_AF-A0A090QJ51-F1
#
_entry.id   AF-A0A090QJ51-F1
#
_cell.length_a   1.000
_cell.length_b   1.000
_cell.length_c   1.000
_cell.angle_alpha   90.00
_cell.angle_beta   90.00
_cell.angle_gamma   90.00
#
_symmetry.space_group_name_H-M   'P 1'
#
loop_
_entity.id
_entity.type
_entity.pdbx_description
1 polymer ?
#
loop_
_entity_poly.entity_id
_entity_poly.type
_entity_poly.pdbx_seq_one_letter_code
_entity_poly.pdbx_strand_id
1 'polypeptide(L)'
;MLYQVEGDTQNAIQNYTRIIKNHGDGILSDDALYELGKLYEEVLDDPAKAQEYFEQIIFSHADSIYFTDARRRYRRLRGDTNEKAF
;
A
#
# COMPACT_ATOMS: atom_id res chain seq x y z
N MET A 1 -21.35 -7.11 12.30
CA MET A 1 -19.99 -7.60 12.00
C MET A 1 -19.19 -6.63 11.13
N LEU A 2 -19.81 -5.85 10.23
CA LEU A 2 -19.10 -4.85 9.39
C LEU A 2 -18.33 -3.77 10.18
N TYR A 3 -18.91 -3.19 11.23
CA TYR A 3 -18.26 -2.13 12.03
C TYR A 3 -16.94 -2.53 12.70
N GLN A 4 -16.73 -3.82 12.99
CA GLN A 4 -15.54 -4.28 13.72
C GLN A 4 -14.34 -4.34 12.78
N VAL A 5 -14.56 -4.78 11.54
CA VAL A 5 -13.55 -4.81 10.48
C VAL A 5 -13.13 -3.40 10.07
N GLU A 6 -14.09 -2.46 9.98
CA GLU A 6 -13.80 -1.06 9.68
C GLU A 6 -12.95 -0.38 10.77
N GLY A 7 -13.25 -0.64 12.05
CA GLY A 7 -12.46 -0.14 13.17
C GLY A 7 -11.03 -0.67 13.17
N ASP A 8 -10.86 -1.96 12.91
CA ASP A 8 -9.53 -2.59 12.83
C ASP A 8 -8.73 -2.10 11.61
N THR A 9 -9.41 -1.85 10.49
CA THR A 9 -8.81 -1.29 9.27
C THR A 9 -8.27 0.11 9.52
N GLN A 10 -9.06 1.00 10.15
CA GLN A 10 -8.59 2.36 10.47
C GLN A 10 -7.41 2.35 11.46
N ASN A 11 -7.44 1.47 12.45
CA ASN A 11 -6.34 1.31 13.40
C ASN A 11 -5.07 0.81 12.69
N ALA A 12 -5.20 -0.14 11.76
CA ALA A 12 -4.09 -0.63 10.94
C ALA A 12 -3.48 0.50 10.11
N ILE A 13 -4.30 1.29 9.41
CA ILE A 13 -3.82 2.45 8.62
C ILE A 13 -3.02 3.41 9.50
N GLN A 14 -3.56 3.77 10.67
CA GLN A 14 -2.89 4.69 11.58
C GLN A 14 -1.56 4.15 12.09
N ASN A 15 -1.51 2.86 12.43
CA ASN A 15 -0.27 2.20 12.88
C ASN A 15 0.79 2.19 11.77
N TYR A 16 0.45 1.73 10.56
CA TYR A 16 1.40 1.71 9.45
C TYR A 16 1.84 3.11 9.01
N THR A 17 0.91 4.06 8.97
CA THR A 17 1.25 5.47 8.67
C THR A 17 2.22 6.04 9.70
N ARG A 18 2.04 5.70 10.99
CA ARG A 18 2.95 6.11 12.05
C ARG A 18 4.32 5.46 11.91
N ILE A 19 4.39 4.19 11.50
CA ILE A 19 5.66 3.50 11.22
C ILE A 19 6.41 4.22 10.10
N ILE A 20 5.76 4.50 8.97
CA ILE A 20 6.36 5.22 7.84
C ILE A 20 6.84 6.61 8.27
N LYS A 21 6.04 7.35 9.03
CA LYS A 21 6.38 8.72 9.46
C LYS A 21 7.54 8.76 10.47
N ASN A 22 7.61 7.78 11.36
CA ASN A 22 8.62 7.76 12.44
C ASN A 22 9.90 7.02 12.06
N HIS A 23 9.83 6.13 11.06
CA HIS A 23 10.92 5.28 10.62
C HIS A 23 11.13 5.39 9.11
N GLY A 24 11.04 6.60 8.55
CA GLY A 24 11.19 6.85 7.10
C GLY A 24 12.50 6.33 6.49
N ASP A 25 13.54 6.17 7.30
CA ASP A 25 14.85 5.60 6.91
C ASP A 25 15.12 4.21 7.51
N GLY A 26 14.11 3.63 8.19
CA GLY A 26 14.23 2.37 8.93
C GLY A 26 13.79 1.15 8.13
N ILE A 27 14.37 0.01 8.46
CA ILE A 27 14.15 -1.35 7.91
C ILE A 27 12.66 -1.78 7.85
N LEU A 28 11.75 -1.08 8.54
CA LEU A 28 10.33 -1.45 8.68
C LEU A 28 9.38 -0.65 7.77
N SER A 29 9.92 0.32 7.04
CA SER A 29 9.10 1.22 6.20
C SER A 29 8.53 0.50 4.98
N ASP A 30 9.25 -0.46 4.41
CA ASP A 30 8.82 -1.26 3.26
C ASP A 30 7.69 -2.25 3.63
N ASP A 31 7.79 -2.93 4.77
CA ASP A 31 6.70 -3.75 5.35
C ASP A 31 5.41 -2.93 5.49
N ALA A 32 5.51 -1.75 6.11
CA ALA A 32 4.37 -0.88 6.37
C ALA A 32 3.74 -0.32 5.08
N LEU A 33 4.57 0.06 4.10
CA LEU A 33 4.11 0.49 2.79
C LEU A 33 3.38 -0.64 2.06
N TYR A 34 3.88 -1.87 2.14
CA TYR A 34 3.29 -3.01 1.44
C TYR A 34 1.93 -3.38 2.03
N GLU A 35 1.82 -3.44 3.35
CA GLU A 35 0.55 -3.73 4.02
C GLU A 35 -0.48 -2.62 3.82
N LEU A 36 -0.08 -1.34 3.79
CA LEU A 36 -0.98 -0.25 3.40
C LEU A 36 -1.46 -0.42 1.96
N GLY A 37 -0.57 -0.71 1.01
CA GLY A 37 -0.93 -0.95 -0.38
C GLY A 37 -2.00 -2.04 -0.51
N LYS A 38 -1.79 -3.19 0.14
CA LYS A 38 -2.78 -4.29 0.17
C LYS A 38 -4.09 -3.89 0.83
N LEU A 39 -4.04 -3.16 1.93
CA LEU A 39 -5.26 -2.75 2.64
C LEU A 39 -6.11 -1.80 1.77
N TYR A 40 -5.47 -0.85 1.10
CA TYR A 40 -6.15 0.05 0.17
C TYR A 40 -6.70 -0.68 -1.05
N GLU A 41 -5.97 -1.68 -1.56
CA GLU A 41 -6.39 -2.47 -2.73
C GLU A 41 -7.51 -3.47 -2.43
N GLU A 42 -7.40 -4.25 -1.35
CA GLU A 42 -8.23 -5.43 -1.10
C GLU A 42 -9.37 -5.16 -0.11
N VAL A 43 -9.20 -4.20 0.81
CA VAL A 43 -10.18 -3.94 1.88
C VAL A 43 -10.96 -2.65 1.64
N LEU A 44 -10.28 -1.59 1.18
CA LEU A 44 -10.90 -0.28 0.98
C LEU A 44 -11.36 -0.02 -0.46
N ASP A 45 -11.05 -0.94 -1.38
CA ASP A 45 -11.37 -0.81 -2.81
C ASP A 45 -10.92 0.54 -3.41
N ASP A 46 -9.76 1.03 -2.96
CA ASP A 46 -9.12 2.27 -3.41
C ASP A 46 -7.78 1.94 -4.09
N PRO A 47 -7.84 1.48 -5.35
CA PRO A 47 -6.65 1.06 -6.11
C PRO A 47 -5.71 2.23 -6.42
N ALA A 48 -6.23 3.47 -6.48
CA ALA A 48 -5.42 4.66 -6.73
C ALA A 48 -4.44 4.88 -5.57
N LYS A 49 -4.94 4.80 -4.34
CA LYS A 49 -4.13 4.96 -3.14
C LYS A 49 -3.19 3.78 -2.91
N ALA A 50 -3.64 2.56 -3.22
CA ALA A 50 -2.77 1.39 -3.21
C ALA A 50 -1.57 1.54 -4.16
N GLN A 51 -1.81 2.10 -5.36
CA GLN A 51 -0.78 2.35 -6.35
C GLN A 51 0.32 3.28 -5.81
N GLU A 52 -0.03 4.35 -5.10
CA GLU A 52 0.93 5.29 -4.48
C GLU A 52 1.85 4.61 -3.45
N TYR A 53 1.34 3.65 -2.68
CA TYR A 53 2.16 2.93 -1.70
C TYR A 53 3.11 1.93 -2.37
N PHE A 54 2.62 1.18 -3.36
CA PHE A 54 3.50 0.29 -4.13
C PHE A 54 4.56 1.05 -4.92
N GLU A 55 4.23 2.24 -5.41
CA GLU A 55 5.18 3.13 -6.07
C GLU A 55 6.34 3.52 -5.16
N GLN A 56 6.05 3.88 -3.90
CA GLN A 56 7.08 4.22 -2.91
C GLN A 56 8.04 3.05 -2.65
N ILE A 57 7.55 1.81 -2.59
CA ILE A 57 8.42 0.64 -2.45
C ILE A 57 9.37 0.52 -3.65
N ILE A 58 8.85 0.72 -4.87
CA ILE A 58 9.65 0.57 -6.10
C ILE A 58 10.75 1.64 -6.19
N PHE A 59 10.47 2.87 -5.76
CA PHE A 59 11.42 3.98 -5.89
C PHE A 59 12.33 4.17 -4.68
N SER A 60 11.86 3.83 -3.48
CA SER A 60 12.59 4.08 -2.22
C SER A 60 13.18 2.81 -1.61
N HIS A 61 12.69 1.62 -1.96
CA HIS A 61 13.05 0.34 -1.32
C HIS A 61 13.34 -0.77 -2.34
N ALA A 62 14.32 -0.53 -3.23
CA ALA A 62 14.67 -1.47 -4.30
C ALA A 62 15.26 -2.81 -3.80
N ASP A 63 15.76 -2.84 -2.57
CA ASP A 63 16.30 -4.00 -1.87
C ASP A 63 15.24 -4.76 -1.05
N SER A 64 14.02 -4.23 -0.94
CA SER A 64 12.92 -4.87 -0.22
C SER A 64 12.52 -6.20 -0.84
N ILE A 65 12.18 -7.18 0.01
CA ILE A 65 11.59 -8.45 -0.42
C ILE A 65 10.26 -8.25 -1.16
N TYR A 66 9.55 -7.15 -0.90
CA TYR A 66 8.27 -6.84 -1.54
C TYR A 66 8.42 -6.15 -2.89
N PHE A 67 9.62 -5.72 -3.27
CA PHE A 67 9.85 -4.97 -4.52
C PHE A 67 9.24 -5.66 -5.74
N THR A 68 9.46 -6.97 -5.87
CA THR A 68 8.98 -7.74 -7.02
C THR A 68 7.44 -7.78 -7.07
N ASP A 69 6.79 -7.96 -5.92
CA ASP A 69 5.33 -8.05 -5.85
C ASP A 69 4.68 -6.67 -5.96
N ALA A 70 5.20 -5.65 -5.26
CA ALA A 70 4.78 -4.26 -5.38
C ALA A 70 4.84 -3.78 -6.83
N ARG A 71 5.90 -4.10 -7.56
CA ARG A 71 6.02 -3.78 -8.99
C ARG A 71 4.98 -4.50 -9.85
N ARG A 72 4.65 -5.75 -9.53
CA ARG A 72 3.60 -6.50 -10.25
C ARG A 72 2.23 -5.87 -10.00
N ARG A 73 1.89 -5.60 -8.73
CA ARG A 73 0.63 -4.98 -8.32
C ARG A 73 0.48 -3.57 -8.90
N TYR A 74 1.50 -2.72 -8.77
CA TYR A 74 1.54 -1.38 -9.38
C TYR A 74 1.23 -1.40 -10.87
N ARG A 75 1.82 -2.34 -11.63
CA ARG A 75 1.56 -2.46 -13.07
C ARG A 75 0.14 -2.89 -13.39
N ARG A 76 -0.43 -3.81 -12.60
CA ARG A 76 -1.81 -4.25 -12.72
C ARG A 76 -2.76 -3.09 -12.45
N LEU A 77 -2.60 -2.43 -11.31
CA LEU A 77 -3.42 -1.29 -10.90
C LEU A 77 -3.34 -0.14 -11.91
N ARG A 78 -2.16 0.17 -12.45
CA ARG A 78 -2.04 1.18 -13.50
C ARG A 78 -2.76 0.82 -14.80
N GLY A 79 -2.82 -0.47 -15.14
CA GLY A 79 -3.62 -0.98 -16.26
C GLY A 79 -5.12 -0.84 -15.98
N ASP A 80 -5.55 -1.18 -14.77
CA ASP A 80 -6.93 -1.07 -14.30
C ASP A 80 -7.40 0.41 -14.25
N THR A 81 -6.52 1.34 -13.87
CA THR A 81 -6.81 2.79 -13.85
C THR A 81 -6.99 3.37 -15.27
N ASN A 82 -6.32 2.79 -16.27
CA ASN A 82 -6.40 3.26 -17.66
C ASN A 82 -7.71 2.85 -18.37
N GLU A 83 -8.53 1.93 -17.82
CA GLU A 83 -9.81 1.55 -18.42
C GLU A 83 -10.94 2.56 -18.18
N LYS A 84 -10.79 3.51 -17.24
CA LYS A 84 -11.80 4.55 -16.94
C LYS A 84 -11.59 5.88 -17.67
N ALA A 85 -10.67 5.93 -18.64
CA ALA A 85 -10.39 7.14 -19.41
C ALA A 85 -11.02 7.09 -20.81
N PHE A 86 -12.36 7.01 -20.88
CA PHE A 86 -13.15 7.34 -22.08
C PHE A 86 -14.48 7.97 -21.69
#